data_AF-A0AAD4T9D2-F1
#
_entry.id   AF-A0AAD4T9D2-F1
#
_cell.length_a   1.000
_cell.length_b   1.000
_cell.length_c   1.000
_cell.angle_alpha   90.00
_cell.angle_beta   90.00
_cell.angle_gamma   90.00
#
_symmetry.space_group_name_H-M   'P 1'
#
loop_
_entity.id
_entity.type
_entity.pdbx_description
1 polymer ?
#
loop_
_entity_poly.entity_id
_entity_poly.type
_entity_poly.pdbx_seq_one_letter_code
_entity_poly.pdbx_strand_id
1 'polypeptide(L)'
;MDVLLQNEEGCIWDLRVSSYVSQIYFNKGWKMFAMENKLKIGDYVIFEPVDKRPDAELVMNFQILLDNCNLCLRRIGGIPRVLVVQNFYDNTAL
;
A
#
# COMPACT_ATOMS: atom_id res chain seq x y z
N MET A 1 14.13 -1.79 -0.27
CA MET A 1 13.68 -3.18 -0.39
C MET A 1 12.60 -3.19 -1.45
N ASP A 2 12.64 -4.17 -2.35
CA ASP A 2 11.66 -4.29 -3.42
C ASP A 2 10.45 -5.10 -2.91
N VAL A 3 9.27 -4.74 -3.40
CA VAL A 3 7.97 -5.19 -2.92
C VAL A 3 7.05 -5.32 -4.13
N LEU A 4 6.45 -6.50 -4.28
CA LEU A 4 5.47 -6.76 -5.32
C LEU A 4 4.08 -6.61 -4.73
N LEU A 5 3.31 -5.66 -5.24
CA LEU A 5 1.88 -5.56 -4.95
C LEU A 5 1.10 -6.32 -6.00
N GLN A 6 0.14 -7.14 -5.59
CA GLN A 6 -0.76 -7.83 -6.51
C GLN A 6 -2.23 -7.58 -6.14
N ASN A 7 -3.08 -7.48 -7.17
CA ASN A 7 -4.53 -7.43 -6.98
C ASN A 7 -5.15 -8.83 -7.16
N GLU A 8 -6.46 -8.94 -6.94
CA GLU A 8 -7.22 -10.19 -7.12
C GLU A 8 -7.23 -10.70 -8.57
N GLU A 9 -6.97 -9.82 -9.54
CA GLU A 9 -6.88 -10.16 -10.97
C GLU A 9 -5.49 -10.69 -11.36
N GLY A 10 -4.52 -10.69 -10.44
CA GLY A 10 -3.14 -11.12 -10.69
C GLY A 10 -2.26 -10.08 -11.37
N CYS A 11 -2.72 -8.83 -11.52
CA CYS A 11 -1.89 -7.71 -11.94
C CYS A 11 -0.86 -7.39 -10.86
N ILE A 12 0.39 -7.10 -11.27
CA ILE A 12 1.52 -6.90 -10.36
C ILE A 12 2.13 -5.51 -10.57
N TRP A 13 2.43 -4.84 -9.46
CA TRP A 13 3.19 -3.59 -9.43
C TRP A 13 4.47 -3.80 -8.61
N ASP A 14 5.61 -3.45 -9.21
CA ASP A 14 6.90 -3.44 -8.54
C ASP A 14 7.14 -2.08 -7.87
N LEU A 15 7.22 -2.11 -6.54
CA LEU A 15 7.44 -0.95 -5.70
C LEU A 15 8.72 -1.13 -4.91
N ARG A 16 9.34 0.00 -4.59
CA ARG A 16 10.46 0.01 -3.66
C ARG A 16 10.10 0.77 -2.41
N VAL A 17 10.37 0.14 -1.26
CA VAL A 17 10.23 0.78 0.06
C VAL A 17 11.58 1.19 0.61
N SER A 18 11.58 2.30 1.34
CA SER A 18 12.71 2.79 2.12
C SER A 18 12.23 3.16 3.52
N SER A 19 12.98 2.74 4.53
CA SER A 19 12.79 3.22 5.90
C SER A 19 13.54 4.54 6.08
N TYR A 20 12.87 5.55 6.63
CA TYR A 20 13.52 6.76 7.12
C TYR A 20 13.10 6.98 8.58
N VAL A 21 14.10 7.00 9.47
CA VAL A 21 13.91 6.97 10.93
C VAL A 21 13.08 5.75 11.34
N SER A 22 11.81 5.93 11.75
CA SER A 22 10.88 4.90 12.20
C SER A 22 9.70 4.70 11.25
N GLN A 23 9.72 5.34 10.07
CA GLN A 23 8.65 5.28 9.09
C GLN A 23 9.12 4.56 7.83
N ILE A 24 8.20 3.81 7.20
CA ILE A 24 8.43 3.12 5.93
C ILE A 24 7.66 3.88 4.86
N TYR A 25 8.35 4.23 3.77
CA TYR A 25 7.77 4.94 2.64
C TYR A 25 7.90 4.10 1.38
N PHE A 26 6.83 4.06 0.59
CA PHE A 26 6.91 3.66 -0.81
C PHE A 26 7.55 4.81 -1.61
N ASN A 27 8.60 4.51 -2.37
CA ASN A 27 9.31 5.48 -3.20
C ASN A 27 8.99 5.27 -4.68
N LYS A 28 9.67 4.36 -5.36
CA LYS A 28 9.48 4.01 -6.76
C LYS A 28 8.25 3.13 -6.91
N GLY A 29 7.59 3.24 -8.06
CA GLY A 29 6.38 2.48 -8.40
C GLY A 29 5.09 3.06 -7.83
N TRP A 30 5.13 3.76 -6.68
CA TRP A 30 3.93 4.26 -6.00
C TRP A 30 3.08 5.20 -6.85
N LYS A 31 3.70 6.21 -7.50
CA LYS A 31 2.95 7.17 -8.33
C LYS A 31 2.20 6.47 -9.49
N MET A 32 2.83 5.48 -10.10
CA MET A 32 2.23 4.72 -11.21
C MET A 32 1.10 3.83 -10.71
N PHE A 33 1.35 3.09 -9.62
CA PHE A 33 0.33 2.30 -8.92
C PHE A 33 -0.90 3.13 -8.57
N ALA A 34 -0.70 4.31 -7.96
CA ALA A 34 -1.78 5.21 -7.58
C ALA A 34 -2.58 5.75 -8.77
N MET A 35 -1.89 6.07 -9.88
CA MET A 35 -2.52 6.56 -11.10
C MET A 35 -3.36 5.47 -11.78
N GLU A 36 -2.81 4.26 -11.93
CA GLU A 36 -3.48 3.14 -12.61
C GLU A 36 -4.68 2.63 -11.80
N ASN A 37 -4.55 2.60 -10.47
CA ASN A 37 -5.63 2.22 -9.56
C ASN A 37 -6.57 3.38 -9.19
N LYS A 38 -6.36 4.57 -9.78
CA LYS A 38 -7.20 5.78 -9.60
C LYS A 38 -7.38 6.20 -8.13
N LEU A 39 -6.34 6.04 -7.32
CA LEU A 39 -6.34 6.43 -5.92
C LEU A 39 -6.51 7.94 -5.77
N LYS A 40 -7.36 8.35 -4.84
CA LYS A 40 -7.61 9.74 -4.47
C LYS A 40 -7.06 10.05 -3.07
N ILE A 41 -6.91 11.34 -2.78
CA ILE A 41 -6.55 11.79 -1.44
C ILE A 41 -7.65 11.36 -0.47
N GLY A 42 -7.25 10.77 0.66
CA GLY A 42 -8.18 10.26 1.66
C GLY A 42 -8.65 8.82 1.42
N ASP A 43 -8.27 8.19 0.30
CA ASP A 43 -8.42 6.75 0.14
C ASP A 43 -7.43 6.01 1.04
N TYR A 44 -7.84 4.83 1.48
CA TYR A 44 -6.98 3.92 2.23
C TYR A 44 -6.62 2.71 1.37
N VAL A 45 -5.35 2.33 1.44
CA VAL A 45 -4.87 1.08 0.87
C VAL A 45 -4.42 0.17 2.00
N ILE A 46 -4.97 -1.05 1.99
CA ILE A 46 -4.61 -2.14 2.89
C ILE A 46 -3.58 -3.00 2.16
N PHE A 47 -2.47 -3.30 2.83
CA PHE A 47 -1.50 -4.29 2.36
C PHE A 47 -1.52 -5.53 3.24
N GLU A 48 -1.66 -6.69 2.62
CA GLU A 48 -1.68 -7.99 3.30
C GLU A 48 -0.52 -8.85 2.78
N PRO A 49 0.44 -9.24 3.63
CA PRO A 49 1.55 -10.07 3.20
C PRO A 49 1.04 -11.45 2.78
N VAL A 50 1.49 -11.91 1.62
CA VAL A 50 1.34 -13.30 1.20
C VAL A 50 2.34 -14.13 2.00
N ASP A 51 1.91 -15.24 2.60
CA ASP A 51 2.80 -16.06 3.42
C ASP A 51 4.07 -16.49 2.65
N LYS A 52 5.17 -16.56 3.40
CA LYS A 52 6.57 -16.57 2.93
C LYS A 52 6.80 -17.45 1.69
N ARG A 53 7.13 -16.81 0.58
CA ARG A 53 7.86 -17.49 -0.51
C ARG A 53 9.32 -17.74 -0.04
N PRO A 54 9.92 -18.91 -0.34
CA PRO A 54 11.31 -19.22 0.02
C PRO A 54 12.36 -18.22 -0.50
N ASP A 55 11.96 -17.39 -1.46
CA ASP A 55 12.82 -16.70 -2.42
C ASP A 55 13.12 -15.24 -2.02
N ALA A 56 12.77 -14.82 -0.80
CA ALA A 56 12.95 -13.46 -0.27
C ALA A 56 12.20 -12.33 -1.01
N GLU A 57 11.34 -12.64 -1.98
CA GLU A 57 10.42 -11.66 -2.57
C GLU A 57 9.28 -11.33 -1.58
N LEU A 58 9.16 -10.06 -1.22
CA LEU A 58 8.03 -9.58 -0.42
C LEU A 58 6.86 -9.29 -1.34
N VAL A 59 5.92 -10.23 -1.39
CA VAL A 59 4.66 -10.08 -2.14
C VAL A 59 3.54 -9.71 -1.16
N MET A 60 2.77 -8.68 -1.50
CA MET A 60 1.59 -8.27 -0.74
C MET A 60 0.37 -8.17 -1.65
N ASN A 61 -0.75 -8.68 -1.18
CA ASN A 61 -2.05 -8.33 -1.75
C ASN A 61 -2.41 -6.91 -1.33
N PHE A 62 -3.22 -6.22 -2.14
CA PHE A 62 -3.79 -4.95 -1.72
C PHE A 62 -5.30 -4.87 -1.94
N GLN A 63 -5.95 -4.09 -1.08
CA GLN A 63 -7.35 -3.72 -1.20
C GLN A 63 -7.50 -2.21 -1.02
N ILE A 64 -8.33 -1.60 -1.86
CA ILE A 64 -8.61 -0.16 -1.82
C ILE A 64 -9.95 0.04 -1.11
N LEU A 65 -9.94 0.78 0.00
CA LEU A 65 -11.14 1.14 0.71
C LEU A 65 -11.58 2.55 0.32
N LEU A 66 -12.71 2.60 -0.38
CA LEU A 66 -13.37 3.82 -0.83
C LEU A 66 -14.39 4.30 0.21
N ASP A 67 -13.98 4.54 1.46
CA ASP A 67 -14.79 5.36 2.38
C ASP A 67 -14.06 5.75 3.67
N ASN A 68 -14.21 7.00 4.10
CA ASN A 68 -13.59 7.58 5.30
C ASN A 68 -14.28 7.14 6.62
N CYS A 69 -14.79 5.91 6.69
CA CYS A 69 -15.40 5.40 7.92
C CYS A 69 -14.30 5.08 8.95
N ASN A 70 -13.97 6.07 9.77
CA ASN A 70 -13.07 5.97 10.94
C ASN A 70 -13.38 4.77 11.86
N LEU A 71 -14.63 4.28 11.84
CA LEU A 71 -15.05 3.08 12.58
C LEU A 71 -14.50 1.77 12.01
N CYS A 72 -14.35 1.65 10.67
CA CYS A 72 -13.78 0.46 10.02
C CYS A 72 -12.26 0.42 10.19
N LEU A 73 -11.60 1.58 10.09
CA LEU A 73 -10.14 1.70 10.28
C LEU A 73 -9.69 1.34 11.69
N ARG A 74 -10.49 1.68 12.71
CA ARG A 74 -10.22 1.26 14.11
C ARG A 74 -10.22 -0.25 14.31
N ARG A 75 -11.00 -1.00 13.53
CA ARG A 75 -10.99 -2.48 13.56
C ARG A 75 -9.77 -3.05 12.84
N ILE A 76 -9.30 -2.38 11.79
CA ILE A 76 -8.13 -2.80 10.99
C ILE A 76 -6.81 -2.51 11.74
N GLY A 77 -6.71 -1.39 12.45
CA GLY A 77 -5.53 -1.06 13.26
C GLY A 77 -5.21 -2.06 14.39
N GLY A 78 -6.15 -2.96 14.71
CA GLY A 78 -5.94 -4.10 15.62
C GLY A 78 -5.45 -5.38 14.93
N ILE A 79 -5.37 -5.42 13.60
CA ILE A 79 -4.87 -6.56 12.83
C ILE A 79 -3.35 -6.37 12.64
N PRO A 80 -2.50 -7.17 13.30
CA PRO A 80 -1.05 -6.94 13.38
C PRO A 80 -0.29 -7.05 12.05
N ARG A 81 -0.98 -7.39 10.94
CA ARG A 81 -0.37 -7.63 9.62
C ARG A 81 -0.86 -6.69 8.52
N VAL A 82 -1.73 -5.72 8.84
CA VAL A 82 -2.28 -4.80 7.84
C VAL A 82 -1.55 -3.46 7.94
N LEU A 83 -0.85 -3.09 6.88
CA LEU A 83 -0.35 -1.73 6.72
C LEU A 83 -1.44 -0.89 6.07
N VAL A 84 -1.85 0.19 6.73
CA VAL A 84 -2.78 1.18 6.18
C VAL A 84 -1.98 2.41 5.80
N VAL A 85 -1.95 2.73 4.50
CA VAL A 85 -1.39 4.00 4.02
C VAL A 85 -2.54 4.93 3.68
N GLN A 86 -2.61 6.07 4.36
CA GLN A 86 -3.46 7.17 3.96
C GLN A 86 -2.78 7.90 2.81
N ASN A 87 -3.47 7.98 1.67
CA ASN A 87 -2.93 8.69 0.51
C ASN A 87 -2.94 10.20 0.79
N PHE A 88 -1.77 10.75 1.09
CA PHE A 88 -1.55 12.18 1.37
C PHE A 88 -0.92 12.95 0.20
N TYR A 89 -1.07 12.50 -1.05
CA TYR A 89 -0.46 13.24 -2.17
C TYR A 89 -1.01 14.67 -2.29
N ASP A 90 -0.27 15.60 -1.71
CA ASP A 90 -0.22 17.00 -2.09
C ASP A 90 0.73 17.09 -3.28
N ASN A 91 0.19 17.36 -4.47
CA ASN A 91 0.99 17.80 -5.62
C ASN A 91 0.96 19.32 -5.68
N THR A 92 1.55 19.98 -4.67
CA THR A 92 2.28 21.22 -4.90
C THR A 92 3.71 20.88 -5.27
N ALA A 93 3.98 20.71 -6.57
CA ALA A 93 5.21 21.12 -7.27
C ALA A 93 5.29 20.47 -8.67
N LEU A 94 5.00 21.30 -9.69
CA LEU A 94 5.47 21.33 -11.09
C LEU A 94 5.54 20.02 -11.89
#